data_AF-A0A4R4RUW2-F1
#
_entry.id   AF-A0A4R4RUW2-F1
#
_cell.length_a   1.000
_cell.length_b   1.000
_cell.length_c   1.000
_cell.angle_alpha   90.00
_cell.angle_beta   90.00
_cell.angle_gamma   90.00
#
_symmetry.space_group_name_H-M   'P 1'
#
loop_
_entity.id
_entity.type
_entity.pdbx_description
1 polymer ?
#
loop_
_entity_poly.entity_id
_entity_poly.type
_entity_poly.pdbx_seq_one_letter_code
_entity_poly.pdbx_strand_id
1 'polypeptide(L)'
;MDGTDPIVADARALPGVDDVTFHYRDPDGNEHPEPPGTPADREGWTLRLDIVHGAEYGAGWAAEAIDELLEGRPEPTTPALEIWLHPVTPTASEIAVRAYPRTDDGSQVRDAFLLAATPGVVRAVFDGETADVRVADAADLAKVADVAAVQGTGVDVIRVLGDDSAEVRVADVPPRPPYVPSTDRPAQRPADPAAPDCDPASLRLELTGTDAALGSRYLFLGATNTGAAPCALRGRPELTFRTLAEEPLAVAVTPSTTPPDPPRLVVPPGARAVAMLDWNAMPTANDPNLTYEVLLAAGDGAPATELPLTSLVIDGAGPQTSLDIVDGGEVAVTAWQPDGTGF
;
A
#
# COMPACT_ATOMS: atom_id res chain seq x y z
N MET A 1 1.70 25.83 -37.56
CA MET A 1 1.15 24.85 -36.61
C MET A 1 2.37 24.21 -36.00
N ASP A 2 2.58 24.36 -34.70
CA ASP A 2 3.65 23.64 -34.00
C ASP A 2 3.44 22.15 -34.29
N GLY A 3 4.48 21.45 -34.74
CA GLY A 3 4.43 20.04 -35.15
C GLY A 3 4.21 19.06 -33.98
N THR A 4 3.64 19.52 -32.88
CA THR A 4 3.37 18.76 -31.66
C THR A 4 2.13 17.90 -31.86
N ASP A 5 2.20 16.63 -31.45
CA ASP A 5 1.07 15.71 -31.49
C ASP A 5 -0.08 16.23 -30.60
N PRO A 6 -1.35 16.22 -31.06
CA PRO A 6 -2.49 16.69 -30.27
C PRO A 6 -2.59 16.03 -28.89
N ILE A 7 -2.11 14.79 -28.72
CA ILE A 7 -2.15 14.10 -27.43
C ILE A 7 -1.42 14.85 -26.31
N VAL A 8 -0.39 15.63 -26.65
CA VAL A 8 0.37 16.42 -25.66
C VAL A 8 -0.51 17.55 -25.11
N ALA A 9 -1.35 18.16 -25.95
CA ALA A 9 -2.28 19.19 -25.53
C ALA A 9 -3.41 18.59 -24.69
N ASP A 10 -3.92 17.42 -25.09
CA ASP A 10 -4.95 16.69 -24.36
C ASP A 10 -4.45 16.25 -22.97
N ALA A 11 -3.23 15.70 -22.88
CA ALA A 11 -2.59 15.33 -21.63
C ALA A 11 -2.43 16.50 -20.66
N ARG A 12 -2.09 17.70 -21.18
CA ARG A 12 -1.99 18.92 -20.36
C ARG A 12 -3.34 19.45 -19.90
N ALA A 13 -4.43 19.07 -20.56
CA ALA A 13 -5.78 19.49 -20.21
C ALA A 13 -6.43 18.58 -19.17
N LEU A 14 -5.85 17.41 -18.90
CA LEU A 14 -6.37 16.47 -17.91
C LEU A 14 -6.39 17.10 -16.50
N PRO A 15 -7.50 16.96 -15.76
CA PRO A 15 -7.56 17.38 -14.36
C PRO A 15 -6.55 16.61 -13.50
N GLY A 16 -5.79 17.32 -12.67
CA GLY A 16 -4.82 16.74 -11.74
C GLY A 16 -3.41 16.54 -12.29
N VAL A 17 -3.19 16.85 -13.57
CA VAL A 17 -1.86 16.86 -14.18
C VAL A 17 -1.13 18.16 -13.83
N ASP A 18 0.07 18.02 -13.29
CA ASP A 18 0.94 19.14 -12.91
C ASP A 18 1.89 19.54 -14.05
N ASP A 19 2.43 18.56 -14.77
CA ASP A 19 3.32 18.78 -15.91
C ASP A 19 3.23 17.65 -16.94
N VAL A 20 3.53 17.99 -18.20
CA VAL A 20 3.65 17.03 -19.30
C VAL A 20 4.88 17.37 -20.13
N THR A 21 5.82 16.45 -20.13
CA THR A 21 6.96 16.45 -21.05
C THR A 21 6.79 15.36 -22.10
N PHE A 22 7.42 15.54 -23.26
CA PHE A 22 7.38 14.56 -24.33
C PHE A 22 8.68 14.57 -25.12
N HIS A 23 9.01 13.44 -25.71
CA HIS A 23 10.13 13.30 -26.63
C HIS A 23 9.86 12.17 -27.63
N TYR A 24 10.50 12.23 -28.78
CA TYR A 24 10.46 11.17 -29.78
C TYR A 24 11.70 10.31 -29.65
N ARG A 25 11.55 8.99 -29.62
CA ARG A 25 12.64 8.02 -29.65
C ARG A 25 12.74 7.41 -31.04
N ASP A 26 13.93 7.47 -31.61
CA ASP A 26 14.23 6.76 -32.85
C ASP A 26 14.41 5.24 -32.61
N PRO A 27 14.49 4.40 -33.66
CA PRO A 27 14.68 2.96 -33.50
C PRO A 27 15.99 2.56 -32.80
N ASP A 28 16.98 3.46 -32.73
CA ASP A 28 18.23 3.26 -32.01
C ASP A 28 18.13 3.70 -30.53
N GLY A 29 16.98 4.24 -30.12
CA GLY A 29 16.67 4.70 -28.76
C GLY A 29 17.10 6.12 -28.45
N ASN A 30 17.59 6.91 -29.42
CA ASN A 30 17.97 8.30 -29.16
C ASN A 30 16.75 9.20 -29.07
N GLU A 31 16.80 10.17 -28.16
CA GLU A 31 15.71 11.12 -27.92
C GLU A 31 15.84 12.37 -28.79
N HIS A 32 14.72 12.79 -29.38
CA HIS A 32 14.60 13.94 -30.27
C HIS A 32 13.43 14.83 -29.85
N PRO A 33 13.55 16.16 -29.96
CA PRO A 33 12.45 17.08 -29.63
C PRO A 33 11.34 17.11 -30.69
N GLU A 34 11.62 16.63 -31.91
CA GLU A 34 10.71 16.65 -33.05
C GLU A 34 10.68 15.28 -33.74
N PRO A 35 9.54 14.88 -34.35
CA PRO A 35 9.48 13.65 -35.11
C PRO A 35 10.19 13.81 -36.46
N PRO A 36 10.46 12.70 -37.17
CA PRO A 36 10.83 12.73 -38.58
C PRO A 36 9.89 13.59 -39.42
N GLY A 37 10.49 14.29 -40.39
CA GLY A 37 9.80 15.29 -41.20
C GLY A 37 8.66 14.73 -42.06
N THR A 38 8.68 13.43 -42.40
CA THR A 38 7.58 12.79 -43.13
C THR A 38 6.92 11.69 -42.29
N PRO A 39 5.60 11.47 -42.40
CA PRO A 39 4.91 10.39 -41.67
C PRO A 39 5.47 8.99 -41.97
N ALA A 40 5.96 8.76 -43.18
CA ALA A 40 6.54 7.47 -43.57
C ALA A 40 7.83 7.15 -42.80
N ASP A 41 8.60 8.18 -42.43
CA ASP A 41 9.86 8.02 -41.70
C ASP A 41 9.63 7.79 -40.19
N ARG A 42 8.37 7.88 -39.72
CA ARG A 42 7.98 7.66 -38.30
C ARG A 42 7.75 6.20 -37.96
N GLU A 43 7.84 5.30 -38.94
CA GLU A 43 7.78 3.87 -38.69
C GLU A 43 8.94 3.45 -37.78
N GLY A 44 8.63 2.72 -36.71
CA GLY A 44 9.62 2.31 -35.69
C GLY A 44 10.02 3.39 -34.69
N TRP A 45 9.52 4.63 -34.84
CA TRP A 45 9.69 5.67 -33.82
C TRP A 45 8.64 5.55 -32.73
N THR A 46 8.97 6.04 -31.53
CA THR A 46 8.07 6.13 -30.38
C THR A 46 7.91 7.57 -29.94
N LEU A 47 6.68 8.04 -29.76
CA LEU A 47 6.36 9.25 -29.01
C LEU A 47 6.16 8.83 -27.55
N ARG A 48 7.05 9.28 -26.66
CA ARG A 48 6.93 9.09 -25.22
C ARG A 48 6.38 10.35 -24.58
N LEU A 49 5.32 10.20 -23.78
CA LEU A 49 4.77 11.22 -22.91
C LEU A 49 5.10 10.85 -21.46
N ASP A 50 5.61 11.81 -20.71
CA ASP A 50 5.84 11.70 -19.28
C ASP A 50 4.89 12.70 -18.59
N ILE A 51 3.93 12.16 -17.83
CA ILE A 51 2.86 12.90 -17.14
C ILE A 51 3.16 12.91 -15.64
N VAL A 52 3.33 14.11 -15.07
CA VAL A 52 3.51 14.32 -13.63
C VAL A 52 2.16 14.68 -13.01
N HIS A 53 1.81 14.04 -11.89
CA HIS A 53 0.56 14.29 -11.17
C HIS A 53 0.71 13.92 -9.68
N GLY A 54 -0.21 14.35 -8.83
CA GLY A 54 -0.24 13.95 -7.40
C GLY A 54 -0.54 12.46 -7.19
N ALA A 55 0.18 11.79 -6.28
CA ALA A 55 -0.07 10.38 -5.96
C ALA A 55 -1.43 10.13 -5.29
N GLU A 56 -2.02 11.17 -4.68
CA GLU A 56 -3.34 11.12 -4.03
C GLU A 56 -4.50 10.82 -4.98
N TYR A 57 -4.32 11.05 -6.30
CA TYR A 57 -5.31 10.68 -7.30
C TYR A 57 -5.44 9.16 -7.48
N GLY A 58 -4.38 8.41 -7.14
CA GLY A 58 -4.39 6.96 -7.13
C GLY A 58 -4.47 6.30 -8.52
N ALA A 59 -4.42 4.96 -8.52
CA ALA A 59 -4.42 4.17 -9.75
C ALA A 59 -5.76 4.21 -10.52
N GLY A 60 -6.87 4.49 -9.83
CA GLY A 60 -8.19 4.62 -10.46
C GLY A 60 -8.27 5.81 -11.41
N TRP A 61 -7.86 7.00 -10.93
CA TRP A 61 -7.71 8.18 -11.77
C TRP A 61 -6.75 7.94 -12.92
N ALA A 62 -5.60 7.30 -12.66
CA ALA A 62 -4.62 7.00 -13.70
C ALA A 62 -5.20 6.14 -14.82
N ALA A 63 -5.99 5.12 -14.49
CA ALA A 63 -6.66 4.29 -15.49
C ALA A 63 -7.66 5.11 -16.34
N GLU A 64 -8.50 5.92 -15.68
CA GLU A 64 -9.50 6.78 -16.34
C GLU A 64 -8.84 7.84 -17.24
N ALA A 65 -7.79 8.52 -16.76
CA ALA A 65 -7.06 9.52 -17.51
C ALA A 65 -6.41 8.94 -18.78
N ILE A 66 -5.88 7.72 -18.69
CA ILE A 66 -5.31 7.02 -19.85
C ILE A 66 -6.41 6.59 -20.83
N ASP A 67 -7.56 6.12 -20.34
CA ASP A 67 -8.70 5.81 -21.22
C ASP A 67 -9.19 7.06 -21.96
N GLU A 68 -9.28 8.21 -21.28
CA GLU A 68 -9.65 9.50 -21.87
C GLU A 68 -8.65 9.95 -22.95
N LEU A 69 -7.34 9.85 -22.70
CA LEU A 69 -6.31 10.22 -23.67
C LEU A 69 -6.31 9.35 -24.94
N LEU A 70 -6.71 8.09 -24.80
CA LEU A 70 -6.73 7.14 -25.89
C LEU A 70 -8.08 7.12 -26.63
N GLU A 71 -9.10 7.81 -26.12
CA GLU A 71 -10.44 7.81 -26.72
C GLU A 71 -10.39 8.32 -28.17
N GLY A 72 -10.88 7.48 -29.09
CA GLY A 72 -10.95 7.82 -30.51
C GLY A 72 -9.61 7.80 -31.26
N ARG A 73 -8.51 7.38 -30.63
CA ARG A 73 -7.21 7.23 -31.30
C ARG A 73 -7.15 5.92 -32.10
N PRO A 74 -6.60 5.94 -33.34
CA PRO A 74 -6.41 4.74 -34.13
C PRO A 74 -5.25 3.90 -33.57
N GLU A 75 -5.48 2.59 -33.50
CA GLU A 75 -4.47 1.58 -33.13
C GLU A 75 -4.07 0.73 -34.34
N PRO A 76 -2.77 0.50 -34.60
CA PRO A 76 -1.61 1.08 -33.90
C PRO A 76 -1.37 2.54 -34.29
N THR A 77 -0.78 3.33 -33.39
CA THR A 77 -0.33 4.69 -33.71
C THR A 77 0.98 4.68 -34.51
N THR A 78 1.24 5.73 -35.30
CA THR A 78 2.54 5.94 -35.95
C THR A 78 2.95 7.41 -35.80
N PRO A 79 3.96 7.74 -34.95
CA PRO A 79 4.84 6.83 -34.21
C PRO A 79 4.09 5.99 -33.16
N ALA A 80 4.72 4.91 -32.68
CA ALA A 80 4.21 4.16 -31.52
C ALA A 80 4.08 5.10 -30.32
N LEU A 81 3.13 4.85 -29.42
CA LEU A 81 2.87 5.70 -28.27
C LEU A 81 3.33 5.00 -26.99
N GLU A 82 4.03 5.73 -26.12
CA GLU A 82 4.28 5.35 -24.74
C GLU A 82 3.78 6.45 -23.81
N ILE A 83 3.03 6.08 -22.78
CA ILE A 83 2.62 7.01 -21.74
C ILE A 83 3.21 6.53 -20.42
N TRP A 84 3.99 7.39 -19.79
CA TRP A 84 4.61 7.20 -18.49
C TRP A 84 3.99 8.15 -17.49
N LEU A 85 3.62 7.61 -16.33
CA LEU A 85 3.10 8.39 -15.20
C LEU A 85 4.21 8.53 -14.16
N HIS A 86 4.32 9.73 -13.59
CA HIS A 86 5.27 10.09 -12.54
C HIS A 86 4.52 10.68 -11.34
N PRO A 87 3.90 9.84 -10.50
CA PRO A 87 3.20 10.29 -9.30
C PRO A 87 4.15 10.98 -8.32
N VAL A 88 3.80 12.18 -7.87
CA VAL A 88 4.54 12.90 -6.82
C VAL A 88 4.03 12.48 -5.46
N THR A 89 4.92 11.98 -4.61
CA THR A 89 4.62 11.63 -3.21
C THR A 89 5.16 12.70 -2.25
N PRO A 90 4.62 12.81 -1.02
CA PRO A 90 5.19 13.69 0.02
C PRO A 90 6.67 13.40 0.35
N THR A 91 7.13 12.18 0.11
CA THR A 91 8.52 11.73 0.34
C THR A 91 9.47 12.05 -0.81
N ALA A 92 8.96 12.59 -1.93
CA ALA A 92 9.71 12.74 -3.18
C ALA A 92 10.33 11.41 -3.68
N SER A 93 9.63 10.29 -3.43
CA SER A 93 10.02 8.98 -3.95
C SER A 93 9.98 8.99 -5.48
N GLU A 94 10.91 8.31 -6.13
CA GLU A 94 10.94 8.19 -7.58
C GLU A 94 9.94 7.11 -8.04
N ILE A 95 8.75 7.55 -8.43
CA ILE A 95 7.70 6.66 -8.94
C ILE A 95 7.56 6.91 -10.43
N ALA A 96 7.73 5.86 -11.23
CA ALA A 96 7.54 5.95 -12.67
C ALA A 96 6.88 4.67 -13.18
N VAL A 97 5.77 4.77 -13.91
CA VAL A 97 5.09 3.61 -14.47
C VAL A 97 4.69 3.84 -15.92
N ARG A 98 5.05 2.90 -16.80
CA ARG A 98 4.53 2.86 -18.16
C ARG A 98 3.06 2.44 -18.10
N ALA A 99 2.15 3.38 -18.28
CA ALA A 99 0.70 3.13 -18.28
C ALA A 99 0.16 2.71 -19.65
N TYR A 100 0.90 3.01 -20.72
CA TYR A 100 0.60 2.57 -22.07
C TYR A 100 1.89 2.26 -22.85
N PRO A 101 1.95 1.16 -23.64
CA PRO A 101 0.91 0.13 -23.79
C PRO A 101 0.64 -0.62 -22.47
N ARG A 102 -0.60 -1.07 -22.28
CA ARG A 102 -1.02 -1.80 -21.07
C ARG A 102 -0.53 -3.24 -21.11
N THR A 103 -0.17 -3.79 -19.95
CA THR A 103 -0.06 -5.24 -19.78
C THR A 103 -1.44 -5.89 -19.89
N ASP A 104 -1.48 -7.20 -20.16
CA ASP A 104 -2.72 -7.97 -20.32
C ASP A 104 -3.67 -7.84 -19.11
N ASP A 105 -3.13 -7.61 -17.92
CA ASP A 105 -3.88 -7.48 -16.67
C ASP A 105 -3.98 -6.05 -16.12
N GLY A 106 -3.25 -5.08 -16.72
CA GLY A 106 -3.19 -3.69 -16.28
C GLY A 106 -2.66 -3.48 -14.84
N SER A 107 -2.07 -4.51 -14.22
CA SER A 107 -1.72 -4.50 -12.80
C SER A 107 -0.56 -3.55 -12.46
N GLN A 108 0.31 -3.28 -13.42
CA GLN A 108 1.52 -2.45 -13.23
C GLN A 108 1.24 -1.06 -12.63
N VAL A 109 0.16 -0.39 -13.05
CA VAL A 109 -0.20 0.93 -12.53
C VAL A 109 -0.67 0.79 -11.08
N ARG A 110 -1.52 -0.19 -10.79
CA ARG A 110 -1.97 -0.47 -9.42
C ARG A 110 -0.78 -0.79 -8.51
N ASP A 111 0.12 -1.66 -8.96
CA ASP A 111 1.27 -2.12 -8.19
C ASP A 111 2.27 -0.99 -7.93
N ALA A 112 2.52 -0.13 -8.93
CA ALA A 112 3.36 1.06 -8.77
C ALA A 112 2.81 2.01 -7.70
N PHE A 113 1.52 2.33 -7.73
CA PHE A 113 0.89 3.21 -6.74
C PHE A 113 0.81 2.56 -5.34
N LEU A 114 0.54 1.26 -5.28
CA LEU A 114 0.55 0.51 -4.03
C LEU A 114 1.93 0.60 -3.34
N LEU A 115 3.01 0.34 -4.09
CA LEU A 115 4.36 0.37 -3.53
C LEU A 115 4.83 1.81 -3.26
N ALA A 116 4.43 2.78 -4.08
CA ALA A 116 4.66 4.20 -3.81
C ALA A 116 4.03 4.67 -2.50
N ALA A 117 2.89 4.09 -2.13
CA ALA A 117 2.20 4.38 -0.87
C ALA A 117 2.67 3.51 0.31
N THR A 118 3.71 2.69 0.12
CA THR A 118 4.28 1.86 1.19
C THR A 118 5.45 2.62 1.84
N PRO A 119 5.40 2.91 3.16
CA PRO A 119 6.50 3.54 3.88
C PRO A 119 7.84 2.79 3.69
N GLY A 120 8.93 3.54 3.62
CA GLY A 120 10.28 3.04 3.33
C GLY A 120 10.61 2.94 1.84
N VAL A 121 9.61 2.90 0.93
CA VAL A 121 9.85 2.86 -0.52
C VAL A 121 10.26 4.22 -1.05
N VAL A 122 11.44 4.29 -1.66
CA VAL A 122 12.02 5.50 -2.28
C VAL A 122 12.05 5.45 -3.79
N ARG A 123 11.85 4.27 -4.39
CA ARG A 123 11.76 4.10 -5.85
C ARG A 123 10.80 2.96 -6.18
N ALA A 124 9.91 3.19 -7.13
CA ALA A 124 9.05 2.15 -7.70
C ALA A 124 8.88 2.42 -9.21
N VAL A 125 9.72 1.77 -10.01
CA VAL A 125 9.73 1.93 -11.48
C VAL A 125 9.21 0.68 -12.15
N PHE A 126 8.16 0.83 -12.96
CA PHE A 126 7.51 -0.26 -13.69
C PHE A 126 7.49 0.08 -15.18
N ASP A 127 8.31 -0.60 -15.98
CA ASP A 127 8.40 -0.36 -17.42
C ASP A 127 7.49 -1.29 -18.24
N GLY A 128 6.71 -2.15 -17.57
CA GLY A 128 5.82 -3.16 -18.17
C GLY A 128 6.48 -4.46 -18.59
N GLU A 129 7.80 -4.58 -18.44
CA GLU A 129 8.54 -5.84 -18.54
C GLU A 129 9.22 -6.20 -17.21
N THR A 130 9.68 -5.18 -16.50
CA THR A 130 10.43 -5.26 -15.25
C THR A 130 9.87 -4.30 -14.20
N ALA A 131 10.15 -4.61 -12.95
CA ALA A 131 9.89 -3.74 -11.82
C ALA A 131 11.19 -3.53 -11.02
N ASP A 132 11.53 -2.27 -10.75
CA ASP A 132 12.65 -1.86 -9.90
C ASP A 132 12.11 -1.12 -8.68
N VAL A 133 12.09 -1.81 -7.55
CA VAL A 133 11.57 -1.29 -6.28
C VAL A 133 12.70 -1.19 -5.28
N ARG A 134 12.89 0.02 -4.74
CA ARG A 134 13.96 0.32 -3.80
C ARG A 134 13.43 0.90 -2.50
N VAL A 135 14.06 0.51 -1.41
CA VAL A 135 13.86 1.07 -0.07
C VAL A 135 15.05 1.91 0.38
N ALA A 136 14.82 2.84 1.31
CA ALA A 136 15.87 3.65 1.89
C ALA A 136 16.79 2.85 2.82
N ASP A 137 16.19 2.01 3.68
CA ASP A 137 16.89 1.24 4.72
C ASP A 137 16.66 -0.27 4.54
N ALA A 138 17.65 -1.07 4.93
CA ALA A 138 17.55 -2.53 4.90
C ALA A 138 16.46 -3.07 5.84
N ALA A 139 16.09 -2.33 6.88
CA ALA A 139 15.01 -2.66 7.80
C ALA A 139 13.65 -2.77 7.07
N ASP A 140 13.45 -2.03 5.99
CA ASP A 140 12.19 -2.02 5.23
C ASP A 140 12.05 -3.17 4.24
N LEU A 141 13.15 -3.88 3.93
CA LEU A 141 13.14 -4.94 2.91
C LEU A 141 12.08 -6.00 3.19
N ALA A 142 12.01 -6.50 4.42
CA ALA A 142 11.04 -7.53 4.80
C ALA A 142 9.60 -7.00 4.77
N LYS A 143 9.40 -5.75 5.20
CA LYS A 143 8.11 -5.07 5.22
C LYS A 143 7.54 -4.89 3.81
N VAL A 144 8.34 -4.32 2.90
CA VAL A 144 7.93 -4.08 1.51
C VAL A 144 7.79 -5.39 0.73
N ALA A 145 8.64 -6.38 0.99
CA ALA A 145 8.51 -7.68 0.36
C ALA A 145 7.25 -8.44 0.83
N ASP A 146 6.83 -8.32 2.09
CA ASP A 146 5.54 -8.86 2.56
C ASP A 146 4.37 -8.16 1.88
N VAL A 147 4.38 -6.82 1.74
CA VAL A 147 3.36 -6.08 0.97
C VAL A 147 3.28 -6.57 -0.48
N ALA A 148 4.43 -6.72 -1.15
CA ALA A 148 4.50 -7.23 -2.52
C ALA A 148 3.92 -8.65 -2.63
N ALA A 149 4.32 -9.55 -1.73
CA ALA A 149 3.87 -10.95 -1.73
C ALA A 149 2.36 -11.08 -1.52
N VAL A 150 1.78 -10.26 -0.65
CA VAL A 150 0.40 -10.45 -0.16
C VAL A 150 -0.62 -9.76 -1.05
N GLN A 151 -0.19 -8.70 -1.74
CA GLN A 151 -0.96 -8.05 -2.80
C GLN A 151 -0.76 -8.74 -4.16
N GLY A 152 0.19 -9.68 -4.25
CA GLY A 152 0.50 -10.41 -5.47
C GLY A 152 1.03 -9.49 -6.57
N THR A 153 1.94 -8.58 -6.22
CA THR A 153 2.51 -7.63 -7.19
C THR A 153 3.44 -8.34 -8.17
N GLY A 154 3.64 -7.75 -9.34
CA GLY A 154 4.59 -8.23 -10.36
C GLY A 154 6.08 -8.02 -10.00
N VAL A 155 6.43 -7.91 -8.72
CA VAL A 155 7.79 -7.58 -8.27
C VAL A 155 8.50 -8.83 -7.76
N ASP A 156 9.68 -9.13 -8.32
CA ASP A 156 10.45 -10.30 -7.92
C ASP A 156 11.40 -10.03 -6.74
N VAL A 157 12.00 -8.84 -6.69
CA VAL A 157 13.08 -8.48 -5.76
C VAL A 157 12.94 -7.03 -5.31
N ILE A 158 13.09 -6.80 -4.00
CA ILE A 158 13.20 -5.48 -3.39
C ILE A 158 14.68 -5.26 -3.00
N ARG A 159 15.23 -4.07 -3.25
CA ARG A 159 16.63 -3.74 -2.92
C ARG A 159 16.74 -2.45 -2.12
N VAL A 160 17.88 -2.26 -1.45
CA VAL A 160 18.22 -0.96 -0.87
C VAL A 160 18.72 -0.02 -1.97
N LEU A 161 18.35 1.26 -1.90
CA LEU A 161 18.86 2.27 -2.81
C LEU A 161 20.37 2.47 -2.60
N GLY A 162 21.17 2.27 -3.65
CA GLY A 162 22.62 2.44 -3.60
C GLY A 162 23.41 1.22 -3.09
N ASP A 163 22.74 0.13 -2.71
CA ASP A 163 23.36 -1.15 -2.38
C ASP A 163 22.57 -2.32 -2.97
N ASP A 164 22.94 -2.74 -4.17
CA ASP A 164 22.31 -3.87 -4.87
C ASP A 164 22.55 -5.22 -4.17
N SER A 165 23.48 -5.31 -3.21
CA SER A 165 23.74 -6.55 -2.47
C SER A 165 22.78 -6.77 -1.30
N ALA A 166 22.15 -5.69 -0.83
CA ALA A 166 21.10 -5.74 0.18
C ALA A 166 19.74 -5.89 -0.52
N GLU A 167 19.31 -7.14 -0.71
CA GLU A 167 18.05 -7.47 -1.39
C GLU A 167 17.28 -8.59 -0.70
N VAL A 168 15.96 -8.62 -0.93
CA VAL A 168 15.06 -9.71 -0.56
C VAL A 168 14.24 -10.10 -1.78
N ARG A 169 14.18 -11.40 -2.08
CA ARG A 169 13.27 -11.93 -3.11
C ARG A 169 11.88 -12.04 -2.49
N VAL A 170 10.86 -11.55 -3.21
CA VAL A 170 9.47 -11.60 -2.75
C VAL A 170 9.01 -13.06 -2.54
N ALA A 171 9.48 -13.98 -3.37
CA ALA A 171 9.20 -15.42 -3.24
C ALA A 171 9.81 -16.08 -1.99
N ASP A 172 10.81 -15.46 -1.35
CA ASP A 172 11.46 -15.98 -0.15
C ASP A 172 10.76 -15.49 1.14
N VAL A 173 9.81 -14.57 1.03
CA VAL A 173 9.04 -14.08 2.17
C VAL A 173 8.17 -15.21 2.72
N PRO A 174 8.25 -15.51 4.03
CA PRO A 174 7.40 -16.53 4.64
C PRO A 174 5.92 -16.22 4.39
N PRO A 175 5.13 -17.16 3.87
CA PRO A 175 3.73 -16.91 3.60
C PRO A 175 3.00 -16.59 4.90
N ARG A 176 2.02 -15.69 4.80
CA ARG A 176 1.11 -15.40 5.89
C ARG A 176 0.42 -16.71 6.32
N PRO A 177 0.53 -17.15 7.59
CA PRO A 177 -0.16 -18.32 8.10
C PRO A 177 -1.64 -18.23 7.73
N PRO A 178 -2.23 -19.31 7.19
CA PRO A 178 -3.63 -19.30 6.86
C PRO A 178 -4.42 -19.07 8.16
N TYR A 179 -5.33 -18.10 8.13
CA TYR A 179 -6.30 -17.95 9.17
C TYR A 179 -7.22 -19.18 9.18
N VAL A 180 -7.33 -19.85 10.32
CA VAL A 180 -8.30 -20.92 10.53
C VAL A 180 -9.45 -20.34 11.37
N PRO A 181 -10.62 -20.08 10.75
CA PRO A 181 -11.79 -19.68 11.51
C PRO A 181 -12.07 -20.71 12.59
N SER A 182 -12.15 -20.24 13.84
CA SER A 182 -12.51 -21.10 14.94
C SER A 182 -13.96 -21.55 14.75
N THR A 183 -14.18 -22.87 14.66
CA THR A 183 -15.54 -23.44 14.62
C THR A 183 -16.22 -23.39 15.99
N ASP A 184 -15.45 -23.16 17.05
CA ASP A 184 -15.94 -23.02 18.40
C ASP A 184 -16.49 -21.61 18.60
N ARG A 185 -17.68 -21.50 19.20
CA ARG A 185 -18.22 -20.19 19.56
C ARG A 185 -17.23 -19.48 20.51
N PRO A 186 -17.05 -18.15 20.41
CA PRO A 186 -16.20 -17.36 21.31
C PRO A 186 -16.41 -17.67 22.80
N ALA A 187 -17.67 -17.91 23.19
CA ALA A 187 -18.08 -18.24 24.56
C ALA A 187 -17.74 -19.67 25.04
N GLN A 188 -17.18 -20.53 24.18
CA GLN A 188 -16.90 -21.94 24.48
C GLN A 188 -15.41 -22.26 24.65
N ARG A 189 -14.50 -21.31 24.45
CA ARG A 189 -13.07 -21.56 24.75
C ARG A 189 -12.88 -21.66 26.26
N PRO A 190 -12.41 -22.79 26.79
CA PRO A 190 -12.04 -22.86 28.20
C PRO A 190 -10.96 -21.81 28.46
N ALA A 191 -11.19 -20.91 29.40
CA ALA A 191 -10.11 -20.12 29.95
C ALA A 191 -9.11 -21.10 30.57
N ASP A 192 -7.95 -21.27 29.95
CA ASP A 192 -6.82 -21.96 30.58
C ASP A 192 -6.05 -20.92 31.42
N PRO A 193 -6.25 -20.88 32.76
CA PRO A 193 -5.54 -19.96 33.61
C PRO A 193 -4.03 -20.25 33.66
N ALA A 194 -3.60 -21.45 33.25
CA ALA A 194 -2.20 -21.86 33.27
C ALA A 194 -1.45 -21.61 31.94
N ALA A 195 -2.14 -21.18 30.87
CA ALA A 195 -1.45 -20.82 29.63
C ALA A 195 -0.34 -19.77 29.92
N PRO A 196 0.81 -19.78 29.25
CA PRO A 196 1.77 -18.69 29.35
C PRO A 196 1.25 -17.43 28.63
N ASP A 197 1.87 -16.28 28.87
CA ASP A 197 1.67 -15.12 28.00
C ASP A 197 2.25 -15.42 26.61
N CYS A 198 1.68 -14.84 25.57
CA CYS A 198 2.15 -15.06 24.20
C CYS A 198 3.56 -14.50 24.00
N ASP A 199 4.46 -15.33 23.49
CA ASP A 199 5.75 -14.89 22.98
C ASP A 199 5.52 -14.03 21.73
N PRO A 200 6.01 -12.78 21.67
CA PRO A 200 5.90 -11.94 20.48
C PRO A 200 6.40 -12.62 19.20
N ALA A 201 7.44 -13.47 19.29
CA ALA A 201 7.95 -14.20 18.12
C ALA A 201 7.02 -15.33 17.64
N SER A 202 6.07 -15.74 18.48
CA SER A 202 5.00 -16.70 18.16
C SER A 202 3.65 -16.01 17.89
N LEU A 203 3.66 -14.69 17.72
CA LEU A 203 2.50 -13.92 17.32
C LEU A 203 2.75 -13.31 15.96
N ARG A 204 1.71 -13.36 15.14
CA ARG A 204 1.64 -12.60 13.91
C ARG A 204 0.60 -11.50 14.09
N LEU A 205 1.05 -10.27 14.06
CA LEU A 205 0.22 -9.08 14.10
C LEU A 205 -0.10 -8.65 12.66
N GLU A 206 -1.34 -8.23 12.40
CA GLU A 206 -1.80 -7.87 11.05
C GLU A 206 -3.00 -6.94 11.06
N LEU A 207 -3.21 -6.25 9.94
CA LEU A 207 -4.47 -5.55 9.65
C LEU A 207 -5.42 -6.55 8.98
N THR A 208 -6.66 -6.58 9.44
CA THR A 208 -7.63 -7.62 9.06
C THR A 208 -8.89 -7.10 8.38
N GLY A 209 -9.08 -5.79 8.36
CA GLY A 209 -10.18 -5.14 7.66
C GLY A 209 -10.33 -3.68 8.03
N THR A 210 -11.18 -2.98 7.28
CA THR A 210 -11.65 -1.63 7.58
C THR A 210 -13.16 -1.56 7.41
N ASP A 211 -13.80 -0.62 8.10
CA ASP A 211 -15.22 -0.30 7.90
C ASP A 211 -15.46 1.20 8.14
N ALA A 212 -16.55 1.72 7.57
CA ALA A 212 -16.95 3.11 7.68
C ALA A 212 -18.47 3.20 7.74
N ALA A 213 -19.01 3.59 8.89
CA ALA A 213 -20.45 3.69 9.10
C ALA A 213 -20.81 4.91 9.96
N LEU A 214 -21.88 5.63 9.56
CA LEU A 214 -22.50 6.72 10.34
C LEU A 214 -21.54 7.82 10.83
N GLY A 215 -20.46 8.09 10.10
CA GLY A 215 -19.45 9.10 10.46
C GLY A 215 -18.27 8.55 11.27
N SER A 216 -18.37 7.32 11.74
CA SER A 216 -17.27 6.56 12.34
C SER A 216 -16.50 5.77 11.28
N ARG A 217 -15.27 5.43 11.64
CA ARG A 217 -14.33 4.62 10.88
C ARG A 217 -13.71 3.58 11.80
N TYR A 218 -13.39 2.44 11.23
CA TYR A 218 -12.91 1.28 11.96
C TYR A 218 -11.74 0.64 11.21
N LEU A 219 -10.74 0.20 11.96
CA LEU A 219 -9.65 -0.65 11.49
C LEU A 219 -9.58 -1.86 12.42
N PHE A 220 -9.61 -3.06 11.84
CA PHE A 220 -9.56 -4.30 12.59
C PHE A 220 -8.12 -4.82 12.66
N LEU A 221 -7.67 -5.08 13.88
CA LEU A 221 -6.32 -5.54 14.21
C LEU A 221 -6.39 -7.02 14.55
N GLY A 222 -5.45 -7.82 14.04
CA GLY A 222 -5.35 -9.25 14.28
C GLY A 222 -4.07 -9.61 15.03
N ALA A 223 -4.17 -10.61 15.91
CA ALA A 223 -3.05 -11.29 16.54
C ALA A 223 -3.26 -12.81 16.44
N THR A 224 -2.54 -13.46 15.53
CA THR A 224 -2.62 -14.91 15.29
C THR A 224 -1.50 -15.62 16.03
N ASN A 225 -1.83 -16.62 16.84
CA ASN A 225 -0.83 -17.48 17.49
C ASN A 225 -0.24 -18.47 16.47
N THR A 226 1.00 -18.26 16.07
CA THR A 226 1.75 -19.11 15.13
C THR A 226 2.53 -20.21 15.84
N GLY A 227 2.57 -20.19 17.17
CA GLY A 227 3.19 -21.21 18.00
C GLY A 227 2.40 -22.52 18.06
N ALA A 228 3.05 -23.56 18.59
CA ALA A 228 2.48 -24.91 18.69
C ALA A 228 1.62 -25.14 19.95
N ALA A 229 1.60 -24.19 20.90
CA ALA A 229 0.86 -24.29 22.15
C ALA A 229 -0.05 -23.07 22.38
N PRO A 230 -1.16 -23.22 23.14
CA PRO A 230 -1.97 -22.08 23.54
C PRO A 230 -1.14 -21.07 24.34
N CYS A 231 -1.40 -19.78 24.11
CA CYS A 231 -0.83 -18.70 24.89
C CYS A 231 -1.92 -17.69 25.23
N ALA A 232 -1.61 -16.64 25.99
CA ALA A 232 -2.59 -15.61 26.30
C ALA A 232 -2.12 -14.19 26.01
N LEU A 233 -3.05 -13.41 25.49
CA LEU A 233 -2.99 -11.96 25.38
C LEU A 233 -3.68 -11.33 26.59
N ARG A 234 -3.24 -10.13 26.96
CA ARG A 234 -3.83 -9.35 28.05
C ARG A 234 -4.11 -7.95 27.55
N GLY A 235 -5.22 -7.38 28.00
CA GLY A 235 -5.44 -5.96 27.79
C GLY A 235 -5.85 -5.60 26.37
N ARG A 236 -5.17 -4.58 25.86
CA ARG A 236 -5.39 -3.92 24.57
C ARG A 236 -4.08 -3.92 23.81
N PRO A 237 -4.12 -3.88 22.46
CA PRO A 237 -2.93 -3.56 21.71
C PRO A 237 -2.44 -2.15 22.02
N GLU A 238 -1.13 -1.94 21.85
CA GLU A 238 -0.54 -0.62 21.77
C GLU A 238 -0.37 -0.23 20.31
N LEU A 239 -0.59 1.05 20.02
CA LEU A 239 -0.65 1.60 18.69
C LEU A 239 0.14 2.90 18.63
N THR A 240 0.98 3.05 17.62
CA THR A 240 1.41 4.36 17.13
C THR A 240 1.21 4.43 15.62
N PHE A 241 1.23 5.63 15.08
CA PHE A 241 0.91 5.88 13.68
C PHE A 241 2.05 6.67 13.04
N ARG A 242 2.32 6.41 11.77
CA ARG A 242 3.32 7.16 11.01
C ARG A 242 2.81 7.63 9.66
N THR A 243 3.42 8.70 9.19
CA THR A 243 3.26 9.22 7.83
C THR A 243 3.95 8.31 6.81
N LEU A 244 3.79 8.61 5.52
CA LEU A 244 4.51 7.92 4.45
C LEU A 244 6.04 8.08 4.58
N ALA A 245 6.49 9.20 5.15
CA ALA A 245 7.90 9.49 5.44
C ALA A 245 8.39 8.82 6.74
N GLU A 246 7.60 7.93 7.33
CA GLU A 246 7.88 7.21 8.57
C GLU A 246 8.02 8.12 9.81
N GLU A 247 7.49 9.35 9.71
CA GLU A 247 7.45 10.29 10.83
C GLU A 247 6.29 9.94 11.76
N PRO A 248 6.51 9.90 13.09
CA PRO A 248 5.45 9.58 14.05
C PRO A 248 4.41 10.71 14.13
N LEU A 249 3.14 10.33 14.20
CA LEU A 249 2.02 11.24 14.44
C LEU A 249 1.66 11.26 15.94
N ALA A 250 1.41 12.45 16.49
CA ALA A 250 0.96 12.62 17.87
C ALA A 250 -0.54 12.36 18.00
N VAL A 251 -0.93 11.08 17.90
CA VAL A 251 -2.32 10.62 18.04
C VAL A 251 -2.58 10.15 19.47
N ALA A 252 -3.65 10.64 20.08
CA ALA A 252 -4.09 10.15 21.39
C ALA A 252 -4.87 8.83 21.24
N VAL A 253 -4.27 7.73 21.70
CA VAL A 253 -4.92 6.41 21.75
C VAL A 253 -5.59 6.24 23.11
N THR A 254 -6.91 6.09 23.12
CA THR A 254 -7.69 5.91 24.34
C THR A 254 -8.30 4.51 24.42
N PRO A 255 -8.50 3.94 25.62
CA PRO A 255 -9.26 2.71 25.76
C PRO A 255 -10.71 2.92 25.34
N SER A 256 -11.23 2.08 24.44
CA SER A 256 -12.67 1.98 24.26
C SER A 256 -13.32 1.52 25.58
N THR A 257 -14.49 2.07 25.89
CA THR A 257 -15.18 1.94 27.19
C THR A 257 -15.64 0.51 27.51
N THR A 258 -15.55 -0.42 26.56
CA THR A 258 -16.07 -1.78 26.68
C THR A 258 -15.01 -2.85 26.33
N PRO A 259 -14.72 -3.81 27.23
CA PRO A 259 -15.00 -3.81 28.67
C PRO A 259 -14.02 -2.90 29.45
N PRO A 260 -14.43 -2.32 30.60
CA PRO A 260 -13.54 -1.49 31.43
C PRO A 260 -12.28 -2.25 31.88
N ASP A 261 -12.47 -3.50 32.32
CA ASP A 261 -11.40 -4.42 32.69
C ASP A 261 -11.26 -5.49 31.60
N PRO A 262 -10.25 -5.38 30.72
CA PRO A 262 -10.04 -6.32 29.63
C PRO A 262 -9.63 -7.69 30.18
N PRO A 263 -10.37 -8.77 29.88
CA PRO A 263 -10.02 -10.09 30.36
C PRO A 263 -8.74 -10.59 29.68
N ARG A 264 -8.04 -11.48 30.38
CA ARG A 264 -7.00 -12.30 29.77
C ARG A 264 -7.62 -13.24 28.73
N LEU A 265 -7.13 -13.21 27.51
CA LEU A 265 -7.63 -13.97 26.37
C LEU A 265 -6.66 -15.10 26.02
N VAL A 266 -7.09 -16.36 26.14
CA VAL A 266 -6.30 -17.50 25.65
C VAL A 266 -6.51 -17.68 24.14
N VAL A 267 -5.42 -17.73 23.40
CA VAL A 267 -5.35 -17.89 21.95
C VAL A 267 -4.72 -19.26 21.64
N PRO A 268 -5.51 -20.26 21.22
CA PRO A 268 -4.99 -21.55 20.77
C PRO A 268 -4.05 -21.43 19.55
N PRO A 269 -3.22 -22.46 19.27
CA PRO A 269 -2.43 -22.52 18.04
C PRO A 269 -3.29 -22.30 16.79
N GLY A 270 -2.86 -21.41 15.90
CA GLY A 270 -3.56 -21.03 14.67
C GLY A 270 -4.81 -20.17 14.86
N ALA A 271 -5.26 -19.95 16.10
CA ALA A 271 -6.39 -19.07 16.37
C ALA A 271 -5.94 -17.60 16.36
N ARG A 272 -6.91 -16.73 16.08
CA ARG A 272 -6.72 -15.27 16.07
C ARG A 272 -7.50 -14.59 17.20
N ALA A 273 -6.87 -13.61 17.80
CA ALA A 273 -7.51 -12.56 18.58
C ALA A 273 -7.67 -11.32 17.71
N VAL A 274 -8.75 -10.58 17.91
CA VAL A 274 -9.06 -9.34 17.19
C VAL A 274 -9.27 -8.20 18.15
N ALA A 275 -8.87 -7.00 17.73
CA ALA A 275 -9.23 -5.75 18.38
C ALA A 275 -9.68 -4.76 17.29
N MET A 276 -10.43 -3.75 17.69
CA MET A 276 -10.91 -2.71 16.80
C MET A 276 -10.32 -1.38 17.25
N LEU A 277 -9.77 -0.65 16.28
CA LEU A 277 -9.48 0.77 16.37
C LEU A 277 -10.69 1.52 15.80
N ASP A 278 -11.23 2.46 16.55
CA ASP A 278 -12.32 3.34 16.14
C ASP A 278 -11.90 4.81 16.18
N TRP A 279 -12.41 5.58 15.22
CA TRP A 279 -12.27 7.04 15.19
C TRP A 279 -13.40 7.69 14.41
N ASN A 280 -13.54 9.00 14.55
CA ASN A 280 -14.40 9.80 13.67
C ASN A 280 -13.54 10.38 12.55
N ALA A 281 -14.12 10.48 11.34
CA ALA A 281 -13.40 11.04 10.19
C ALA A 281 -12.77 12.41 10.52
N MET A 282 -11.47 12.53 10.29
CA MET A 282 -10.72 13.76 10.58
C MET A 282 -10.53 14.58 9.29
N PRO A 283 -10.38 15.91 9.38
CA PRO A 283 -10.16 16.75 8.22
C PRO A 283 -8.79 16.47 7.59
N THR A 284 -8.78 15.99 6.34
CA THR A 284 -7.56 15.64 5.59
C THR A 284 -7.24 16.58 4.42
N ALA A 285 -8.07 17.62 4.22
CA ALA A 285 -7.92 18.50 3.08
C ALA A 285 -6.58 19.22 3.11
N ASN A 286 -5.73 18.93 2.11
CA ASN A 286 -4.37 19.46 1.97
C ASN A 286 -3.42 19.05 3.12
N ASP A 287 -3.70 17.95 3.81
CA ASP A 287 -2.79 17.41 4.82
C ASP A 287 -1.96 16.26 4.23
N PRO A 288 -0.64 16.44 4.02
CA PRO A 288 0.23 15.35 3.55
C PRO A 288 0.53 14.33 4.66
N ASN A 289 0.24 14.66 5.92
CA ASN A 289 0.60 13.86 7.10
C ASN A 289 -0.55 12.93 7.53
N LEU A 290 -1.09 12.20 6.55
CA LEU A 290 -2.02 11.10 6.81
C LEU A 290 -1.28 9.92 7.45
N THR A 291 -2.04 9.02 8.06
CA THR A 291 -1.50 7.74 8.53
C THR A 291 -1.33 6.79 7.36
N TYR A 292 -0.11 6.31 7.12
CA TYR A 292 0.23 5.28 6.13
C TYR A 292 0.69 3.97 6.77
N GLU A 293 1.10 4.02 8.04
CA GLU A 293 1.59 2.88 8.81
C GLU A 293 0.99 2.86 10.21
N VAL A 294 0.66 1.66 10.68
CA VAL A 294 0.31 1.39 12.08
C VAL A 294 1.43 0.56 12.70
N LEU A 295 2.00 1.03 13.79
CA LEU A 295 2.90 0.24 14.62
C LEU A 295 2.07 -0.44 15.70
N LEU A 296 1.89 -1.75 15.56
CA LEU A 296 1.03 -2.55 16.42
C LEU A 296 1.88 -3.39 17.37
N ALA A 297 1.68 -3.24 18.68
CA ALA A 297 2.22 -4.13 19.70
C ALA A 297 1.08 -4.94 20.35
N ALA A 298 1.37 -6.18 20.72
CA ALA A 298 0.37 -7.08 21.32
C ALA A 298 -0.14 -6.62 22.69
N GLY A 299 0.62 -5.76 23.38
CA GLY A 299 0.29 -5.16 24.67
C GLY A 299 1.47 -4.38 25.23
N ASP A 300 1.31 -3.88 26.46
CA ASP A 300 2.28 -2.99 27.12
C ASP A 300 3.71 -3.54 27.14
N GLY A 301 4.63 -2.77 26.54
CA GLY A 301 6.06 -3.07 26.46
C GLY A 301 6.44 -4.19 25.49
N ALA A 302 5.48 -4.75 24.73
CA ALA A 302 5.78 -5.70 23.66
C ALA A 302 6.44 -4.98 22.46
N PRO A 303 7.29 -5.67 21.68
CA PRO A 303 7.83 -5.09 20.45
C PRO A 303 6.69 -4.77 19.47
N ALA A 304 6.78 -3.60 18.84
CA ALA A 304 5.84 -3.20 17.79
C ALA A 304 6.20 -3.87 16.46
N THR A 305 5.17 -4.24 15.70
CA THR A 305 5.26 -4.64 14.30
C THR A 305 4.82 -3.47 13.42
N GLU A 306 5.62 -3.15 12.42
CA GLU A 306 5.28 -2.15 11.41
C GLU A 306 4.29 -2.75 10.41
N LEU A 307 3.10 -2.16 10.32
CA LEU A 307 2.03 -2.58 9.44
C LEU A 307 1.64 -1.45 8.50
N PRO A 308 2.27 -1.36 7.31
CA PRO A 308 1.79 -0.51 6.25
C PRO A 308 0.32 -0.78 5.97
N LEU A 309 -0.47 0.25 5.70
CA LEU A 309 -1.87 0.05 5.30
C LEU A 309 -1.96 -0.71 3.98
N THR A 310 -0.96 -0.56 3.11
CA THR A 310 -0.80 -1.32 1.87
C THR A 310 -0.65 -2.82 2.10
N SER A 311 -0.40 -3.27 3.34
CA SER A 311 -0.37 -4.67 3.73
C SER A 311 -1.75 -5.27 4.00
N LEU A 312 -2.81 -4.44 4.03
CA LEU A 312 -4.20 -4.86 4.20
C LEU A 312 -4.77 -5.39 2.88
N VAL A 313 -5.24 -6.64 2.91
CA VAL A 313 -5.90 -7.30 1.78
C VAL A 313 -7.37 -7.47 2.11
N ILE A 314 -8.24 -6.88 1.29
CA ILE A 314 -9.70 -7.04 1.37
C ILE A 314 -10.18 -7.58 0.02
N ASP A 315 -10.75 -8.78 0.03
CA ASP A 315 -11.24 -9.43 -1.19
C ASP A 315 -12.27 -8.54 -1.91
N GLY A 316 -12.00 -8.24 -3.18
CA GLY A 316 -12.90 -7.43 -4.01
C GLY A 316 -12.83 -5.91 -3.75
N ALA A 317 -11.93 -5.44 -2.89
CA ALA A 317 -11.66 -4.01 -2.71
C ALA A 317 -10.23 -3.67 -3.18
N GLY A 318 -10.04 -2.42 -3.59
CA GLY A 318 -8.69 -1.89 -3.86
C GLY A 318 -7.87 -1.79 -2.58
N PRO A 319 -6.53 -1.66 -2.69
CA PRO A 319 -5.67 -1.54 -1.52
C PRO A 319 -5.98 -0.27 -0.73
N GLN A 320 -6.02 -0.40 0.59
CA GLN A 320 -6.04 0.74 1.51
C GLN A 320 -4.61 1.30 1.58
N THR A 321 -4.41 2.57 1.25
CA THR A 321 -3.08 3.20 1.26
C THR A 321 -2.88 4.17 2.42
N SER A 322 -3.97 4.79 2.90
CA SER A 322 -3.94 5.74 4.01
C SER A 322 -5.19 5.64 4.89
N LEU A 323 -5.11 6.16 6.12
CA LEU A 323 -6.25 6.47 6.99
C LEU A 323 -6.34 7.99 7.20
N ASP A 324 -7.55 8.49 7.39
CA ASP A 324 -7.85 9.86 7.81
C ASP A 324 -7.63 10.05 9.32
N ILE A 325 -6.52 9.50 9.84
CA ILE A 325 -5.98 9.77 11.17
C ILE A 325 -4.77 10.67 10.98
N VAL A 326 -4.81 11.85 11.61
CA VAL A 326 -3.81 12.92 11.44
C VAL A 326 -3.17 13.30 12.78
N ASP A 327 -2.14 14.15 12.73
CA ASP A 327 -1.48 14.67 13.92
C ASP A 327 -2.45 15.39 14.87
N GLY A 328 -2.34 15.14 16.17
CA GLY A 328 -3.27 15.64 17.18
C GLY A 328 -4.64 14.95 17.19
N GLY A 329 -4.85 13.91 16.36
CA GLY A 329 -6.08 13.12 16.32
C GLY A 329 -6.32 12.30 17.59
N GLU A 330 -7.56 11.86 17.76
CA GLU A 330 -7.96 10.94 18.84
C GLU A 330 -8.57 9.67 18.26
N VAL A 331 -8.19 8.53 18.82
CA VAL A 331 -8.70 7.21 18.44
C VAL A 331 -9.01 6.42 19.70
N ALA A 332 -9.93 5.46 19.62
CA ALA A 332 -10.18 4.51 20.70
C ALA A 332 -9.91 3.07 20.27
N VAL A 333 -9.39 2.26 21.19
CA VAL A 333 -9.02 0.86 20.91
C VAL A 333 -9.67 -0.11 21.90
N THR A 334 -10.28 -1.17 21.37
CA THR A 334 -10.90 -2.21 22.19
C THR A 334 -9.86 -3.16 22.80
N ALA A 335 -10.28 -3.89 23.83
CA ALA A 335 -9.54 -5.06 24.28
C ALA A 335 -9.41 -6.11 23.18
N TRP A 336 -8.43 -7.00 23.33
CA TRP A 336 -8.37 -8.23 22.52
C TRP A 336 -9.60 -9.11 22.80
N GLN A 337 -10.22 -9.61 21.74
CA GLN A 337 -11.37 -10.50 21.79
C GLN A 337 -11.14 -11.73 20.90
N PRO A 338 -11.83 -12.85 21.12
CA PRO A 338 -11.84 -13.94 20.16
C PRO A 338 -12.33 -13.43 18.80
N ASP A 339 -11.70 -13.87 17.72
CA ASP A 339 -12.21 -13.61 16.38
C ASP A 339 -13.64 -14.14 16.19
N GLY A 340 -14.43 -13.44 15.37
CA GLY A 340 -15.87 -13.65 15.19
C GLY A 340 -16.75 -13.03 16.28
N THR A 341 -16.16 -12.32 17.25
CA THR A 341 -16.94 -11.48 18.19
C THR A 341 -17.38 -10.20 17.49
N GLY A 342 -18.65 -9.80 17.66
CA GLY A 342 -19.15 -8.54 17.14
C GLY A 342 -18.68 -7.35 17.99
N PHE A 343 -18.38 -6.24 17.33
CA PHE A 343 -18.00 -4.96 17.96
C PHE A 343 -19.19 -3.99 18.01
#